data_AF-A0A9W4E1K7-F1
#
_entry.id   AF-A0A9W4E1K7-F1
#
_cell.length_a   1.000
_cell.length_b   1.000
_cell.length_c   1.000
_cell.angle_alpha   90.00
_cell.angle_beta   90.00
_cell.angle_gamma   90.00
#
_symmetry.space_group_name_H-M   'P 1'
#
loop_
_entity.id
_entity.type
_entity.pdbx_description
1 polymer ?
#
loop_
_entity_poly.entity_id
_entity_poly.type
_entity_poly.pdbx_seq_one_letter_code
_entity_poly.pdbx_strand_id
1 'polypeptide(L)'
;MRVADAEVSEDDVPDGLLGWCLVANVSQEIARGEFGLELQRGTKHFAAGALLWIPPVPWDPGWRRVRAVGRHRGNTRRYVNMILRVDDLENFRVKGVYSEGLVRGLNGYDHDPATPRKLRRPWTRERAQSYADAWNVKGDRVHVDGVRHPIAGVPNPPPLEIELDGETLHLAFYSGRGVHYSRLPPPTEWVPEA
;
A
#
# COMPACT_ATOMS: atom_id res chain seq x y z
N MET A 1 -23.55 30.73 27.28
CA MET A 1 -23.67 30.26 25.88
C MET A 1 -22.74 29.07 25.73
N ARG A 2 -23.26 27.86 25.92
CA ARG A 2 -22.49 26.60 25.76
C ARG A 2 -22.56 26.22 24.29
N VAL A 3 -21.41 26.10 23.65
CA VAL A 3 -21.28 25.54 22.32
C VAL A 3 -21.66 24.06 22.45
N ALA A 4 -22.74 23.66 21.79
CA ALA A 4 -23.16 22.28 21.75
C ALA A 4 -22.11 21.49 20.97
N ASP A 5 -21.57 20.45 21.60
CA ASP A 5 -20.85 19.39 20.93
C ASP A 5 -21.74 18.86 19.80
N ALA A 6 -21.24 18.94 18.56
CA ALA A 6 -21.81 18.23 17.45
C ALA A 6 -21.56 16.73 17.68
N GLU A 7 -22.48 16.08 18.39
CA GLU A 7 -22.56 14.62 18.39
C GLU A 7 -22.73 14.18 16.93
N VAL A 8 -21.69 13.54 16.41
CA VAL A 8 -21.73 12.86 15.12
C VAL A 8 -22.82 11.80 15.23
N SER A 9 -23.96 12.02 14.56
CA SER A 9 -25.12 11.14 14.63
C SER A 9 -24.73 9.72 14.18
N GLU A 10 -24.91 8.73 15.06
CA GLU A 10 -24.66 7.30 14.83
C GLU A 10 -25.58 6.66 13.76
N ASP A 11 -26.48 7.43 13.14
CA ASP A 11 -27.65 6.97 12.37
C ASP A 11 -27.43 6.68 10.87
N ASP A 12 -26.21 6.46 10.40
CA ASP A 12 -25.98 6.09 8.99
C ASP A 12 -25.00 4.92 8.82
N VAL A 13 -24.96 4.04 9.81
CA VAL A 13 -24.25 2.75 9.69
C VAL A 13 -25.16 1.79 8.90
N PRO A 14 -24.77 1.36 7.68
CA PRO A 14 -25.57 0.44 6.89
C PRO A 14 -25.88 -0.83 7.68
N ASP A 15 -27.13 -1.30 7.60
CA ASP A 15 -27.54 -2.53 8.28
C ASP A 15 -26.60 -3.70 7.92
N GLY A 16 -26.20 -4.47 8.94
CA GLY A 16 -25.23 -5.56 8.80
C GLY A 16 -23.75 -5.16 8.61
N LEU A 17 -23.39 -3.87 8.67
CA LEU A 17 -21.98 -3.46 8.61
C LEU A 17 -21.22 -3.93 9.87
N LEU A 18 -20.20 -4.75 9.67
CA LEU A 18 -19.34 -5.28 10.75
C LEU A 18 -18.09 -4.42 11.00
N GLY A 19 -17.83 -3.42 10.15
CA GLY A 19 -16.77 -2.41 10.30
C GLY A 19 -16.19 -1.93 8.98
N TRP A 20 -15.51 -0.79 8.99
CA TRP A 20 -14.77 -0.29 7.83
C TRP A 20 -13.37 -0.87 7.77
N CYS A 21 -12.88 -1.08 6.55
CA CYS A 21 -11.54 -1.60 6.32
C CYS A 21 -10.93 -0.98 5.05
N LEU A 22 -9.62 -0.72 5.11
CA LEU A 22 -8.83 -0.39 3.94
C LEU A 22 -8.68 -1.65 3.07
N VAL A 23 -8.90 -1.52 1.77
CA VAL A 23 -8.71 -2.60 0.81
C VAL A 23 -7.79 -2.18 -0.32
N ALA A 24 -7.14 -3.16 -0.94
CA ALA A 24 -6.29 -2.96 -2.11
C ALA A 24 -6.39 -4.18 -3.04
N ASN A 25 -5.98 -4.01 -4.28
CA ASN A 25 -5.79 -5.10 -5.22
C ASN A 25 -4.31 -5.49 -5.27
N VAL A 26 -4.00 -6.77 -5.45
CA VAL A 26 -2.64 -7.19 -5.81
C VAL A 26 -2.32 -6.64 -7.20
N SER A 27 -1.15 -6.01 -7.35
CA SER A 27 -0.72 -5.45 -8.65
C SER A 27 -0.74 -6.51 -9.75
N GLN A 28 -1.10 -6.10 -10.96
CA GLN A 28 -1.03 -6.96 -12.15
C GLN A 28 0.40 -7.41 -12.44
N GLU A 29 1.35 -6.50 -12.23
CA GLU A 29 2.76 -6.69 -12.50
C GLU A 29 3.57 -6.26 -11.28
N ILE A 30 4.41 -7.17 -10.78
CA ILE A 30 5.28 -6.93 -9.64
C ILE A 30 6.72 -7.17 -10.09
N ALA A 31 7.53 -6.12 -10.07
CA ALA A 31 8.97 -6.22 -10.33
C ALA A 31 9.69 -7.00 -9.22
N ARG A 32 10.36 -8.09 -9.59
CA ARG A 32 11.17 -9.00 -8.77
C ARG A 32 12.53 -9.25 -9.46
N GLY A 33 13.40 -10.03 -8.84
CA GLY A 33 14.75 -10.33 -9.36
C GLY A 33 15.75 -9.18 -9.19
N GLU A 34 17.02 -9.43 -9.48
CA GLU A 34 18.10 -8.42 -9.49
C GLU A 34 17.74 -7.31 -10.50
N PHE A 35 17.95 -6.04 -10.12
CA PHE A 35 17.49 -4.85 -10.88
C PHE A 35 16.00 -4.74 -11.24
N GLY A 36 15.12 -5.65 -10.77
CA GLY A 36 13.66 -5.56 -10.95
C GLY A 36 13.21 -5.86 -12.37
N LEU A 37 14.04 -6.58 -13.11
CA LEU A 37 13.80 -6.94 -14.50
C LEU A 37 12.85 -8.15 -14.64
N GLU A 38 12.56 -8.87 -13.55
CA GLU A 38 11.60 -9.97 -13.58
C GLU A 38 10.21 -9.47 -13.21
N LEU A 39 9.32 -9.36 -14.19
CA LEU A 39 7.92 -9.10 -13.95
C LEU A 39 7.21 -10.38 -13.52
N GLN A 40 6.71 -10.43 -12.29
CA GLN A 40 5.86 -11.50 -11.80
C GLN A 40 4.40 -11.07 -11.77
N ARG A 41 3.51 -11.99 -12.18
CA ARG A 41 2.06 -11.79 -12.08
C ARG A 41 1.54 -12.32 -10.74
N GLY A 42 1.05 -11.40 -9.91
CA GLY A 42 0.55 -11.71 -8.59
C GLY A 42 1.64 -12.17 -7.63
N THR A 43 1.23 -12.78 -6.52
CA THR A 43 2.14 -13.31 -5.50
C THR A 43 2.02 -14.83 -5.42
N LYS A 44 2.89 -15.47 -4.63
CA LYS A 44 2.77 -16.89 -4.29
C LYS A 44 1.39 -17.25 -3.72
N HIS A 45 0.79 -16.34 -2.93
CA HIS A 45 -0.42 -16.61 -2.16
C HIS A 45 -1.69 -15.97 -2.74
N PHE A 46 -1.57 -14.99 -3.61
CA PHE A 46 -2.70 -14.26 -4.18
C PHE A 46 -2.53 -14.08 -5.69
N ALA A 47 -3.62 -14.24 -6.43
CA ALA A 47 -3.62 -13.95 -7.86
C ALA A 47 -3.42 -12.44 -8.12
N ALA A 48 -2.91 -12.10 -9.31
CA ALA A 48 -2.93 -10.73 -9.80
C ALA A 48 -4.37 -10.17 -9.76
N GLY A 49 -4.53 -8.93 -9.32
CA GLY A 49 -5.82 -8.27 -9.15
C GLY A 49 -6.66 -8.78 -7.96
N ALA A 50 -6.18 -9.74 -7.17
CA ALA A 50 -6.93 -10.24 -6.01
C ALA A 50 -7.21 -9.12 -5.01
N LEU A 51 -8.45 -9.04 -4.51
CA LEU A 51 -8.86 -8.07 -3.49
C LEU A 51 -8.39 -8.52 -2.11
N LEU A 52 -7.65 -7.65 -1.43
CA LEU A 52 -7.13 -7.85 -0.09
C LEU A 52 -7.69 -6.81 0.88
N TRP A 53 -7.87 -7.23 2.12
CA TRP A 53 -8.38 -6.44 3.23
C TRP A 53 -7.25 -6.20 4.24
N ILE A 54 -7.00 -4.95 4.57
CA ILE A 54 -5.86 -4.50 5.36
C ILE A 54 -6.41 -4.02 6.71
N PRO A 55 -6.34 -4.83 7.78
CA PRO A 55 -6.72 -4.38 9.12
C PRO A 55 -5.74 -3.31 9.63
N PRO A 56 -6.17 -2.42 10.53
CA PRO A 56 -5.25 -1.48 11.16
C PRO A 56 -4.27 -2.28 12.03
N VAL A 57 -2.98 -2.18 11.72
CA VAL A 57 -1.92 -2.81 12.52
C VAL A 57 -1.48 -1.84 13.61
N PRO A 58 -1.38 -2.27 14.88
CA PRO A 58 -0.97 -1.41 15.99
C PRO A 58 0.54 -1.18 16.02
N TRP A 59 1.32 -1.86 15.18
CA TRP A 59 2.75 -1.62 14.98
C TRP A 59 3.03 -1.52 13.47
N ASP A 60 3.90 -0.59 13.08
CA ASP A 60 4.47 -0.58 11.73
C ASP A 60 5.48 -1.74 11.66
N PRO A 61 5.26 -2.78 10.82
CA PRO A 61 6.27 -3.82 10.60
C PRO A 61 7.53 -3.29 9.89
N GLY A 62 7.57 -1.99 9.58
CA GLY A 62 8.65 -1.33 8.87
C GLY A 62 8.63 -1.69 7.38
N TRP A 63 9.50 -1.04 6.62
CA TRP A 63 9.77 -1.37 5.21
C TRP A 63 8.54 -1.32 4.29
N ARG A 64 7.51 -0.53 4.64
CA ARG A 64 6.23 -0.44 3.93
C ARG A 64 5.58 -1.82 3.76
N ARG A 65 5.55 -2.61 4.84
CA ARG A 65 4.85 -3.90 4.88
C ARG A 65 3.52 -3.75 5.59
N VAL A 66 2.54 -4.55 5.18
CA VAL A 66 1.19 -4.54 5.76
C VAL A 66 0.68 -5.95 5.92
N ARG A 67 -0.05 -6.19 7.01
CA ARG A 67 -0.87 -7.38 7.13
C ARG A 67 -2.06 -7.26 6.19
N ALA A 68 -2.30 -8.27 5.37
CA ALA A 68 -3.39 -8.32 4.41
C ALA A 68 -4.11 -9.68 4.47
N VAL A 69 -5.42 -9.64 4.31
CA VAL A 69 -6.32 -10.79 4.33
C VAL A 69 -7.02 -10.91 3.00
N GLY A 70 -6.91 -12.07 2.36
CA GLY A 70 -7.55 -12.30 1.07
C GLY A 70 -7.78 -13.77 0.80
N ARG A 71 -8.39 -14.07 -0.35
CA ARG A 71 -8.61 -15.45 -0.79
C ARG A 71 -7.32 -16.02 -1.39
N HIS A 72 -6.90 -17.20 -0.93
CA HIS A 72 -5.67 -17.82 -1.41
C HIS A 72 -5.77 -18.21 -2.89
N ARG A 73 -4.66 -18.05 -3.62
CA ARG A 73 -4.51 -18.50 -5.00
C ARG A 73 -4.68 -20.03 -5.08
N GLY A 74 -5.61 -20.51 -5.88
CA GLY A 74 -5.91 -21.95 -6.00
C GLY A 74 -6.78 -22.53 -4.88
N ASN A 75 -7.09 -21.76 -3.83
CA ASN A 75 -8.10 -22.14 -2.84
C ASN A 75 -8.90 -20.91 -2.40
N THR A 76 -9.94 -20.59 -3.17
CA THR A 76 -10.75 -19.39 -2.98
C THR A 76 -11.74 -19.48 -1.82
N ARG A 77 -11.91 -20.68 -1.22
CA ARG A 77 -12.84 -20.90 -0.09
C ARG A 77 -12.30 -20.42 1.24
N ARG A 78 -10.98 -20.27 1.39
CA ARG A 78 -10.35 -19.86 2.66
C ARG A 78 -9.70 -18.49 2.53
N TYR A 79 -9.94 -17.67 3.55
CA TYR A 79 -9.15 -16.47 3.77
C TYR A 79 -7.80 -16.86 4.37
N VAL A 80 -6.74 -16.24 3.88
CA VAL A 80 -5.39 -16.38 4.42
C VAL A 80 -4.87 -15.01 4.82
N ASN A 81 -4.06 -15.02 5.87
CA ASN A 81 -3.36 -13.85 6.39
C ASN A 81 -1.92 -13.87 5.90
N MET A 82 -1.46 -12.78 5.28
CA MET A 82 -0.09 -12.65 4.79
C MET A 82 0.44 -11.26 5.10
N ILE A 83 1.77 -11.14 5.24
CA ILE A 83 2.46 -9.85 5.24
C ILE A 83 2.90 -9.55 3.80
N LEU A 84 2.46 -8.42 3.26
CA LEU A 84 2.76 -7.99 1.90
C LEU A 84 3.43 -6.61 1.91
N ARG A 85 4.11 -6.25 0.81
CA ARG A 85 4.60 -4.88 0.63
C ARG A 85 3.47 -4.02 0.07
N VAL A 86 3.32 -2.79 0.57
CA VAL A 86 2.37 -1.80 0.03
C VAL A 86 2.61 -1.61 -1.48
N ASP A 87 3.88 -1.65 -1.90
CA ASP A 87 4.27 -1.46 -3.30
C ASP A 87 3.86 -2.62 -4.23
N ASP A 88 3.51 -3.79 -3.69
CA ASP A 88 2.98 -4.91 -4.49
C ASP A 88 1.45 -4.82 -4.66
N LEU A 89 0.84 -3.76 -4.13
CA LEU A 89 -0.60 -3.51 -4.09
C LEU A 89 -0.93 -2.20 -4.81
N GLU A 90 -2.16 -2.12 -5.29
CA GLU A 90 -2.67 -0.96 -6.02
C GLU A 90 -4.17 -0.75 -5.74
N ASN A 91 -4.72 0.37 -6.23
CA ASN A 91 -6.14 0.68 -6.14
C ASN A 91 -6.66 0.66 -4.68
N PHE A 92 -5.92 1.31 -3.78
CA PHE A 92 -6.31 1.43 -2.38
C PHE A 92 -7.63 2.19 -2.25
N ARG A 93 -8.54 1.69 -1.42
CA ARG A 93 -9.85 2.31 -1.20
C ARG A 93 -10.48 1.80 0.10
N VAL A 94 -11.49 2.50 0.58
CA VAL A 94 -12.25 2.09 1.77
C VAL A 94 -13.42 1.19 1.38
N LYS A 95 -13.64 0.10 2.11
CA LYS A 95 -14.83 -0.75 1.97
C LYS A 95 -15.40 -1.18 3.32
N GLY A 96 -16.72 -1.35 3.36
CA GLY A 96 -17.41 -1.97 4.48
C GLY A 96 -17.24 -3.48 4.49
N VAL A 97 -17.06 -4.06 5.68
CA VAL A 97 -16.98 -5.51 5.91
C VAL A 97 -18.36 -6.01 6.33
N TYR A 98 -18.92 -6.95 5.55
CA TYR A 98 -20.23 -7.56 5.83
C TYR A 98 -20.15 -9.07 6.05
N SER A 99 -18.99 -9.69 5.81
CA SER A 99 -18.82 -11.15 5.87
C SER A 99 -18.19 -11.59 7.19
N GLU A 100 -18.87 -12.47 7.92
CA GLU A 100 -18.36 -13.05 9.16
C GLU A 100 -17.08 -13.87 8.96
N GLY A 101 -16.99 -14.62 7.85
CA GLY A 101 -15.79 -15.40 7.51
C GLY A 101 -14.57 -14.51 7.30
N LEU A 102 -14.77 -13.31 6.75
CA LEU A 102 -13.73 -12.31 6.61
C LEU A 102 -13.37 -11.68 7.96
N VAL A 103 -14.35 -11.39 8.83
CA VAL A 103 -14.11 -10.87 10.19
C VAL A 103 -13.22 -11.84 10.99
N ARG A 104 -13.45 -13.16 10.89
CA ARG A 104 -12.56 -14.16 11.51
C ARG A 104 -11.13 -14.05 10.97
N GLY A 105 -10.97 -13.93 9.66
CA GLY A 105 -9.66 -13.71 9.04
C GLY A 105 -8.98 -12.43 9.52
N LEU A 106 -9.72 -11.34 9.67
CA LEU A 106 -9.22 -10.03 10.10
C LEU A 106 -8.90 -9.97 11.60
N ASN A 107 -9.73 -10.57 12.45
CA ASN A 107 -9.52 -10.62 13.90
C ASN A 107 -8.36 -11.55 14.31
N GLY A 108 -7.96 -12.47 13.43
CA GLY A 108 -6.87 -13.43 13.71
C GLY A 108 -7.37 -14.70 14.41
N TYR A 109 -6.43 -15.54 14.86
CA TYR A 109 -6.73 -16.84 15.46
C TYR A 109 -7.36 -16.76 16.85
N ASP A 110 -7.11 -15.67 17.60
CA ASP A 110 -7.62 -15.48 18.97
C ASP A 110 -9.09 -15.04 19.04
N HIS A 111 -9.87 -15.29 17.98
CA HIS A 111 -11.29 -14.98 18.00
C HIS A 111 -12.04 -16.04 18.81
N ASP A 112 -12.50 -15.66 20.00
CA ASP A 112 -13.48 -16.45 20.75
C ASP A 112 -14.79 -16.53 19.94
N PRO A 113 -15.26 -17.75 19.58
CA PRO A 113 -16.47 -17.93 18.79
C PRO A 113 -17.75 -17.41 19.45
N ALA A 114 -17.73 -17.15 20.77
CA ALA A 114 -18.83 -16.54 21.51
C ALA A 114 -18.82 -14.99 21.50
N THR A 115 -17.72 -14.35 21.10
CA THR A 115 -17.59 -12.89 21.04
C THR A 115 -18.42 -12.30 19.88
N PRO A 116 -19.02 -11.09 20.02
CA PRO A 116 -19.77 -10.43 18.96
C PRO A 116 -19.01 -10.39 17.65
N ARG A 117 -19.69 -10.69 16.54
CA ARG A 117 -19.15 -10.90 15.19
C ARG A 117 -18.69 -9.60 14.49
N LYS A 118 -18.25 -8.62 15.26
CA LYS A 118 -17.73 -7.33 14.78
C LYS A 118 -16.24 -7.40 14.54
N LEU A 119 -15.74 -6.54 13.66
CA LEU A 119 -14.32 -6.32 13.50
C LEU A 119 -13.77 -5.71 14.81
N ARG A 120 -12.79 -6.36 15.47
CA ARG A 120 -12.31 -5.91 16.80
C ARG A 120 -11.65 -4.54 16.79
N ARG A 121 -11.01 -4.20 15.66
CA ARG A 121 -10.31 -2.93 15.43
C ARG A 121 -10.62 -2.48 14.01
N PRO A 122 -11.81 -1.91 13.77
CA PRO A 122 -12.14 -1.38 12.46
C PRO A 122 -11.31 -0.12 12.21
N TRP A 123 -11.07 0.20 10.95
CA TRP A 123 -10.66 1.55 10.61
C TRP A 123 -11.81 2.51 10.88
N THR A 124 -11.50 3.78 11.19
CA THR A 124 -12.46 4.84 10.88
C THR A 124 -12.42 5.09 9.38
N ARG A 125 -13.54 5.52 8.79
CA ARG A 125 -13.65 5.73 7.35
C ARG A 125 -12.64 6.77 6.87
N GLU A 126 -12.51 7.86 7.62
CA GLU A 126 -11.64 9.01 7.35
C GLU A 126 -10.17 8.58 7.39
N ARG A 127 -9.78 7.80 8.40
CA ARG A 127 -8.39 7.34 8.54
C ARG A 127 -8.04 6.33 7.46
N ALA A 128 -8.96 5.42 7.11
CA ALA A 128 -8.75 4.51 5.99
C ALA A 128 -8.61 5.28 4.67
N GLN A 129 -9.41 6.33 4.46
CA GLN A 129 -9.35 7.14 3.25
C GLN A 129 -8.01 7.89 3.15
N SER A 130 -7.57 8.53 4.23
CA SER A 130 -6.26 9.20 4.28
C SER A 130 -5.11 8.26 3.92
N TYR A 131 -5.14 7.02 4.40
CA TYR A 131 -4.16 6.00 4.01
C TYR A 131 -4.30 5.55 2.56
N ALA A 132 -5.53 5.39 2.07
CA ALA A 132 -5.77 5.05 0.67
C ALA A 132 -5.21 6.13 -0.26
N ASP A 133 -5.48 7.39 0.04
CA ASP A 133 -4.97 8.53 -0.75
C ASP A 133 -3.45 8.55 -0.72
N ALA A 134 -2.83 8.48 0.47
CA ALA A 134 -1.38 8.49 0.62
C ALA A 134 -0.68 7.31 -0.09
N TRP A 135 -1.29 6.13 -0.12
CA TRP A 135 -0.70 4.94 -0.77
C TRP A 135 -1.04 4.83 -2.26
N ASN A 136 -2.08 5.51 -2.73
CA ASN A 136 -2.39 5.66 -4.16
C ASN A 136 -1.53 6.71 -4.85
N VAL A 137 -0.92 7.64 -4.11
CA VAL A 137 0.16 8.48 -4.64
C VAL A 137 1.33 7.55 -4.94
N LYS A 138 1.35 7.02 -6.17
CA LYS A 138 2.45 6.20 -6.72
C LYS A 138 3.68 7.08 -6.79
N GLY A 139 4.43 7.06 -5.72
CA GLY A 139 5.78 7.54 -5.70
C GLY A 139 6.72 6.45 -6.20
N ASP A 140 7.47 6.72 -7.26
CA ASP A 140 8.56 5.81 -7.62
C ASP A 140 9.65 5.81 -6.53
N ARG A 141 10.26 4.64 -6.30
CA ARG A 141 11.30 4.49 -5.28
C ARG A 141 12.53 5.29 -5.70
N VAL A 142 12.98 6.20 -4.84
CA VAL A 142 14.25 6.92 -5.02
C VAL A 142 15.40 6.04 -4.55
N HIS A 143 16.34 5.77 -5.46
CA HIS A 143 17.67 5.29 -5.12
C HIS A 143 18.65 6.42 -5.36
N VAL A 144 19.51 6.71 -4.38
CA VAL A 144 20.58 7.71 -4.51
C VAL A 144 21.90 6.99 -4.38
N ASP A 145 22.72 7.01 -5.44
CA ASP A 145 24.03 6.33 -5.46
C ASP A 145 23.97 4.86 -4.97
N GLY A 146 22.91 4.15 -5.36
CA GLY A 146 22.67 2.75 -4.97
C GLY A 146 22.04 2.53 -3.59
N VAL A 147 21.90 3.57 -2.77
CA VAL A 147 21.25 3.52 -1.45
C VAL A 147 19.77 3.84 -1.58
N ARG A 148 18.92 3.04 -0.93
CA ARG A 148 17.47 3.26 -0.89
C ARG A 148 17.13 4.34 0.14
N HIS A 149 16.52 5.43 -0.32
CA HIS A 149 16.03 6.47 0.59
C HIS A 149 14.55 6.24 0.98
N PRO A 150 14.17 6.45 2.25
CA PRO A 150 12.81 6.18 2.74
C PRO A 150 11.76 7.26 2.39
N ILE A 151 12.16 8.37 1.76
CA ILE A 151 11.30 9.55 1.49
C ILE A 151 10.70 9.50 0.07
N ALA A 152 9.54 10.14 -0.04
CA ALA A 152 8.53 10.05 -1.08
C ALA A 152 9.03 10.27 -2.51
N GLY A 153 8.79 9.24 -3.32
CA GLY A 153 7.86 9.35 -4.42
C GLY A 153 8.08 10.47 -5.41
N VAL A 154 9.00 10.21 -6.33
CA VAL A 154 9.21 11.03 -7.51
C VAL A 154 7.96 10.95 -8.40
N PRO A 155 7.45 12.09 -8.91
CA PRO A 155 6.31 12.07 -9.82
C PRO A 155 6.69 11.31 -11.10
N ASN A 156 5.71 10.72 -11.77
CA ASN A 156 5.90 10.09 -13.08
C ASN A 156 5.36 11.05 -14.16
N PRO A 157 6.17 11.52 -15.12
CA PRO A 157 7.57 11.17 -15.37
C PRO A 157 8.56 11.76 -14.35
N PRO A 158 9.67 11.06 -14.05
CA PRO A 158 10.62 11.51 -13.05
C PRO A 158 11.31 12.81 -13.44
N PRO A 159 11.32 13.85 -12.57
CA PRO A 159 12.12 15.05 -12.76
C PRO A 159 13.60 14.73 -12.95
N LEU A 160 14.24 15.48 -13.83
CA LEU A 160 15.69 15.37 -14.09
C LEU A 160 16.53 15.71 -12.86
N GLU A 161 16.01 16.54 -11.95
CA GLU A 161 16.69 16.99 -10.74
C GLU A 161 15.73 17.00 -9.56
N ILE A 162 16.22 16.56 -8.38
CA ILE A 162 15.49 16.65 -7.12
C ILE A 162 16.38 17.21 -6.02
N GLU A 163 15.77 17.90 -5.06
CA GLU A 163 16.44 18.33 -3.83
C GLU A 163 16.13 17.30 -2.72
N LEU A 164 17.16 16.67 -2.17
CA LEU A 164 17.04 15.73 -1.06
C LEU A 164 18.09 16.05 0.01
N ASP A 165 17.66 16.27 1.25
CA ASP A 165 18.56 16.59 2.38
C ASP A 165 19.50 17.80 2.15
N GLY A 166 19.11 18.72 1.26
CA GLY A 166 19.89 19.92 0.89
C GLY A 166 20.93 19.68 -0.21
N GLU A 167 20.91 18.50 -0.85
CA GLU A 167 21.75 18.16 -1.99
C GLU A 167 20.90 18.06 -3.27
N THR A 168 21.40 18.64 -4.36
CA THR A 168 20.84 18.45 -5.70
C THR A 168 21.25 17.08 -6.23
N LEU A 169 20.27 16.28 -6.63
CA LEU A 169 20.49 14.97 -7.23
C LEU A 169 19.97 14.94 -8.66
N HIS A 170 20.73 14.35 -9.57
CA HIS A 170 20.41 14.26 -10.99
C HIS A 170 19.92 12.86 -11.36
N LEU A 171 18.90 12.79 -12.21
CA LEU A 171 18.33 11.54 -12.72
C LEU A 171 19.40 10.78 -13.50
N ALA A 172 19.84 9.64 -12.96
CA ALA A 172 20.81 8.77 -13.61
C ALA A 172 20.11 7.83 -14.60
N PHE A 173 19.05 7.13 -14.15
CA PHE A 173 18.22 6.29 -15.02
C PHE A 173 16.90 5.90 -14.35
N TYR A 174 15.92 5.55 -15.18
CA TYR A 174 14.61 5.03 -14.75
C TYR A 174 14.54 3.51 -14.98
N SER A 175 14.12 2.73 -13.99
CA SER A 175 14.00 1.27 -14.10
C SER A 175 12.73 0.73 -13.43
N GLY A 176 12.44 -0.56 -13.63
CA GLY A 176 11.34 -1.25 -12.93
C GLY A 176 11.47 -1.31 -11.40
N ARG A 177 12.64 -0.95 -10.83
CA ARG A 177 12.82 -0.81 -9.36
C ARG A 177 12.50 0.58 -8.83
N GLY A 178 12.31 1.57 -9.70
CA GLY A 178 12.10 2.97 -9.37
C GLY A 178 13.11 3.87 -10.08
N VAL A 179 13.22 5.10 -9.57
CA VAL A 179 14.03 6.16 -10.13
C VAL A 179 15.38 6.19 -9.44
N HIS A 180 16.46 6.21 -10.22
CA HIS A 180 17.82 6.30 -9.71
C HIS A 180 18.34 7.71 -9.94
N TYR A 181 18.72 8.37 -8.85
CA TYR A 181 19.41 9.63 -8.85
C TYR A 181 20.86 9.44 -8.44
N SER A 182 21.72 10.33 -8.91
CA SER A 182 23.11 10.45 -8.46
C SER A 182 23.40 11.87 -8.05
N ARG A 183 24.34 12.03 -7.11
CA ARG A 183 24.93 13.34 -6.80
C ARG A 183 25.77 13.89 -7.94
N LEU A 184 26.20 13.03 -8.86
CA LEU A 184 26.95 13.43 -10.04
C LEU A 184 25.99 13.82 -11.17
N PRO A 185 26.24 14.93 -11.87
CA PRO A 185 25.49 15.25 -13.07
C PRO A 185 25.71 14.16 -14.14
N PRO A 186 24.71 13.90 -15.00
CA PRO A 186 24.88 12.95 -16.09
C PRO A 186 26.05 13.40 -16.97
N PRO A 187 26.86 12.46 -17.49
CA PRO A 187 27.96 12.80 -18.39
C PRO A 187 27.39 13.54 -19.60
N THR A 188 27.94 14.71 -19.91
CA THR A 188 27.53 15.50 -21.07
C THR A 188 27.83 14.66 -22.31
N GLU A 189 26.80 14.20 -23.02
CA GLU A 189 27.00 13.57 -24.32
C GLU A 189 27.70 14.60 -25.22
N TRP A 190 28.86 14.19 -25.74
CA TRP A 190 29.64 15.01 -26.65
C TRP A 190 28.83 15.14 -27.94
N VAL A 191 28.22 16.30 -28.17
CA VAL A 191 27.55 16.61 -29.43
C VAL A 191 28.65 16.92 -30.44
N PRO A 192 28.88 16.09 -31.47
CA PRO A 192 29.83 16.46 -32.52
C PRO A 192 29.31 17.72 -33.21
N GLU A 193 30.16 18.76 -33.31
CA GLU A 193 29.86 19.92 -34.14
C GLU A 193 29.62 19.45 -35.58
N ALA A 194 28.50 19.87 -36.16
CA ALA A 194 28.07 19.57 -37.53
C ALA A 194 28.83 20.39 -38.56
#